data_AF-A0A355RFB0-F1
#
_entry.id   AF-A0A355RFB0-F1
#
_cell.length_a   1.000
_cell.length_b   1.000
_cell.length_c   1.000
_cell.angle_alpha   90.00
_cell.angle_beta   90.00
_cell.angle_gamma   90.00
#
_symmetry.space_group_name_H-M   'P 1'
#
loop_
_entity.id
_entity.type
_entity.pdbx_description
1 polymer ?
#
loop_
_entity_poly.entity_id
_entity_poly.type
_entity_poly.pdbx_seq_one_letter_code
_entity_poly.pdbx_strand_id
1 'polypeptide(L)'
;ALSVNFLIFRRLGGYDPATAFFCSAPGGLLESIALGETYGCDSRILTLQQFLRVIFIIILVPSGLSLWMGSPVGSAAGLALPGSDPALLTNQNLLLTLVVGLIGLYLGRRLKLPAGQLIGPALAAGLLNLSGYGSVYLPNNILIIAQVIIGVSLGSRFVGFGYAALGRSASLGLLSALAMLSLALALSGLLSLYTGLPFDVLLISLSPGGVTEMSLIALSLQTSPALITVHHMFRITATVILISGISRFSAVFKKP
;
A
#
# COMPACT_ATOMS: atom_id res chain seq x y z
N ALA A 1 12.02 9.85 -0.09
CA ALA A 1 11.70 8.70 0.80
C ALA A 1 12.79 7.63 0.76
N LEU A 2 13.08 7.01 -0.39
CA LEU A 2 14.04 5.90 -0.53
C LEU A 2 15.40 6.17 0.15
N SER A 3 16.08 7.26 -0.19
CA SER A 3 17.41 7.58 0.35
C SER A 3 17.40 7.82 1.86
N VAL A 4 16.38 8.50 2.38
CA VAL A 4 16.23 8.77 3.83
C VAL A 4 16.00 7.47 4.59
N ASN A 5 15.09 6.62 4.12
CA ASN A 5 14.83 5.32 4.73
C ASN A 5 16.04 4.39 4.63
N PHE A 6 16.77 4.41 3.52
CA PHE A 6 18.01 3.65 3.39
C PHE A 6 19.01 4.04 4.48
N LEU A 7 19.20 5.35 4.72
CA LEU A 7 20.07 5.83 5.79
C LEU A 7 19.57 5.43 7.18
N ILE A 8 18.26 5.49 7.44
CA ILE A 8 17.67 5.01 8.69
C ILE A 8 18.03 3.54 8.92
N PHE A 9 17.71 2.66 7.97
CA PHE A 9 17.96 1.22 8.12
C PHE A 9 19.45 0.87 8.12
N ARG A 10 20.27 1.60 7.36
CA ARG A 10 21.72 1.36 7.29
C ARG A 10 22.47 1.87 8.51
N ARG A 11 22.24 3.11 8.93
CA ARG A 11 23.01 3.76 10.01
C ARG A 11 22.43 3.51 11.38
N LEU A 12 21.12 3.63 11.55
CA LEU A 12 20.46 3.40 12.85
C LEU A 12 20.10 1.93 13.03
N GLY A 13 19.63 1.28 11.95
CA GLY A 13 19.26 -0.13 11.96
C GLY A 13 20.45 -1.08 11.94
N GLY A 14 21.58 -0.67 11.34
CA GLY A 14 22.76 -1.52 11.18
C GLY A 14 22.56 -2.66 10.16
N TYR A 15 21.55 -2.57 9.30
CA TYR A 15 21.27 -3.61 8.30
C TYR A 15 22.32 -3.59 7.20
N ASP A 16 22.56 -4.74 6.58
CA ASP A 16 23.40 -4.85 5.39
C ASP A 16 22.82 -3.99 4.25
N PRO A 17 23.64 -3.60 3.25
CA PRO A 17 23.20 -2.69 2.19
C PRO A 17 22.01 -3.21 1.39
N ALA A 18 21.92 -4.52 1.16
CA ALA A 18 20.82 -5.13 0.42
C ALA A 18 19.53 -5.02 1.22
N THR A 19 19.52 -5.52 2.46
CA THR A 19 18.35 -5.45 3.34
C THR A 19 17.91 -4.00 3.57
N ALA A 20 18.83 -3.08 3.84
CA ALA A 20 18.51 -1.66 4.04
C ALA A 20 17.85 -1.02 2.80
N PHE A 21 18.32 -1.37 1.60
CA PHE A 21 17.78 -0.84 0.35
C PHE A 21 16.36 -1.35 0.09
N PHE A 22 16.13 -2.66 0.16
CA PHE A 22 14.80 -3.21 -0.08
C PHE A 22 13.80 -2.87 1.03
N CYS A 23 14.25 -2.66 2.28
CA CYS A 23 13.40 -2.11 3.34
C CYS A 23 12.97 -0.65 3.07
N SER A 24 13.79 0.13 2.34
CA SER A 24 13.55 1.55 2.12
C SER A 24 12.44 1.86 1.10
N ALA A 25 12.08 0.86 0.29
CA ALA A 25 11.13 0.92 -0.81
C ALA A 25 9.72 1.36 -0.38
N PRO A 26 9.20 2.53 -0.83
CA PRO A 26 7.90 3.08 -0.40
C PRO A 26 6.65 2.33 -0.88
N GLY A 27 6.80 1.29 -1.69
CA GLY A 27 5.73 0.55 -2.34
C GLY A 27 6.27 -0.72 -3.00
N GLY A 28 5.38 -1.52 -3.59
CA GLY A 28 5.77 -2.80 -4.17
C GLY A 28 6.27 -3.78 -3.12
N LEU A 29 5.46 -4.01 -2.07
CA LEU A 29 5.82 -4.85 -0.93
C LEU A 29 6.30 -6.24 -1.36
N LEU A 30 5.49 -6.95 -2.16
CA LEU A 30 5.81 -8.31 -2.57
C LEU A 30 7.00 -8.33 -3.53
N GLU A 31 7.10 -7.35 -4.42
CA GLU A 31 8.22 -7.22 -5.34
C GLU A 31 9.51 -6.91 -4.61
N SER A 32 9.47 -6.06 -3.59
CA SER A 32 10.63 -5.73 -2.78
C SER A 32 11.11 -6.95 -2.00
N ILE A 33 10.19 -7.77 -1.47
CA ILE A 33 10.53 -9.04 -0.81
C ILE A 33 11.12 -10.03 -1.81
N ALA A 34 10.46 -10.25 -2.94
CA ALA A 34 10.90 -11.20 -3.96
C ALA A 34 12.26 -10.82 -4.57
N LEU A 35 12.46 -9.54 -4.92
CA LEU A 35 13.76 -9.06 -5.38
C LEU A 35 14.80 -9.13 -4.26
N GLY A 36 14.45 -8.70 -3.05
CA GLY A 36 15.36 -8.75 -1.91
C GLY A 36 15.91 -10.15 -1.65
N GLU A 37 15.07 -11.19 -1.76
CA GLU A 37 15.47 -12.60 -1.67
C GLU A 37 16.52 -12.97 -2.72
N THR A 38 16.36 -12.54 -3.98
CA THR A 38 17.34 -12.81 -5.04
C THR A 38 18.69 -12.16 -4.80
N TYR A 39 18.71 -11.00 -4.11
CA TYR A 39 19.93 -10.27 -3.75
C TYR A 39 20.46 -10.62 -2.35
N GLY A 40 19.94 -11.67 -1.71
CA GLY A 40 20.44 -12.19 -0.43
C GLY A 40 20.10 -11.35 0.80
N CYS A 41 19.00 -10.58 0.75
CA CYS A 41 18.51 -9.87 1.93
C CYS A 41 18.07 -10.84 3.01
N ASP A 42 18.09 -10.38 4.26
CA ASP A 42 17.36 -11.07 5.32
C ASP A 42 15.85 -10.89 5.08
N SER A 43 15.22 -11.91 4.47
CA SER A 43 13.80 -11.90 4.14
C SER A 43 12.91 -11.72 5.36
N ARG A 44 13.34 -12.19 6.54
CA ARG A 44 12.58 -12.06 7.78
C ARG A 44 12.55 -10.59 8.20
N ILE A 45 13.71 -9.94 8.27
CA ILE A 45 13.80 -8.50 8.62
C ILE A 45 13.08 -7.65 7.57
N LEU A 46 13.29 -7.93 6.28
CA LEU A 46 12.67 -7.19 5.19
C LEU A 46 11.14 -7.24 5.26
N THR A 47 10.60 -8.44 5.41
CA THR A 47 9.16 -8.68 5.58
C THR A 47 8.64 -7.95 6.80
N LEU A 48 9.33 -8.07 7.93
CA LEU A 48 8.97 -7.43 9.18
C LEU A 48 8.90 -5.91 9.07
N GLN A 49 9.93 -5.28 8.49
CA GLN A 49 10.02 -3.83 8.36
C GLN A 49 8.96 -3.25 7.43
N GLN A 50 8.77 -3.88 6.28
CA GLN A 50 7.78 -3.43 5.31
C GLN A 50 6.36 -3.51 5.89
N PHE A 51 6.06 -4.56 6.66
CA PHE A 51 4.78 -4.73 7.32
C PHE A 51 4.56 -3.76 8.48
N LEU A 52 5.53 -3.63 9.40
CA LEU A 52 5.45 -2.68 10.51
C LEU A 52 5.21 -1.26 10.02
N ARG A 53 5.92 -0.85 8.96
CA ARG A 53 5.71 0.46 8.34
C ARG A 53 4.27 0.62 7.85
N VAL A 54 3.74 -0.34 7.10
CA VAL A 54 2.35 -0.27 6.60
C VAL A 54 1.35 -0.19 7.76
N ILE A 55 1.55 -0.98 8.82
CA ILE A 55 0.73 -0.92 10.04
C ILE A 55 0.77 0.47 10.66
N PHE A 56 1.96 1.03 10.90
CA PHE A 56 2.08 2.36 11.50
C PHE A 56 1.41 3.43 10.64
N ILE A 57 1.52 3.35 9.32
CA ILE A 57 0.90 4.35 8.43
C ILE A 57 -0.61 4.21 8.41
N ILE A 58 -1.13 2.99 8.39
CA ILE A 58 -2.58 2.72 8.47
C ILE A 58 -3.15 3.15 9.82
N ILE A 59 -2.37 3.17 10.90
CA ILE A 59 -2.82 3.72 12.19
C ILE A 59 -2.70 5.24 12.19
N LEU A 60 -1.50 5.78 11.92
CA LEU A 60 -1.18 7.19 12.11
C LEU A 60 -1.98 8.13 11.20
N VAL A 61 -2.20 7.77 9.94
CA VAL A 61 -2.86 8.66 8.97
C VAL A 61 -4.34 8.87 9.30
N PRO A 62 -5.21 7.83 9.36
CA PRO A 62 -6.61 8.02 9.70
C PRO A 62 -6.80 8.54 11.12
N SER A 63 -5.99 8.11 12.10
CA SER A 63 -6.06 8.67 13.46
C SER A 63 -5.68 10.15 13.49
N GLY A 64 -4.61 10.53 12.81
CA GLY A 64 -4.19 11.93 12.71
C GLY A 64 -5.23 12.81 12.02
N LEU A 65 -5.81 12.33 10.91
CA LEU A 65 -6.89 13.03 10.22
C LEU A 65 -8.18 13.08 11.04
N SER A 66 -8.55 12.01 11.75
CA SER A 66 -9.76 12.01 12.59
C SER A 66 -9.64 13.01 13.74
N LEU A 67 -8.46 13.10 14.36
CA LEU A 67 -8.18 14.09 15.41
C LEU A 67 -8.20 15.52 14.86
N TRP A 68 -7.67 15.73 13.66
CA TRP A 68 -7.64 17.05 13.02
C TRP A 68 -9.03 17.52 12.56
N MET A 69 -9.82 16.61 11.98
CA MET A 69 -11.18 16.88 11.49
C MET A 69 -12.24 16.89 12.60
N GLY A 70 -11.91 16.39 13.80
CA GLY A 70 -12.86 16.23 14.90
C GLY A 70 -13.96 15.19 14.64
N SER A 71 -13.80 14.34 13.62
CA SER A 71 -14.77 13.30 13.24
C SER A 71 -14.04 12.06 12.71
N PRO A 72 -14.59 10.83 12.87
CA PRO A 72 -13.96 9.63 12.33
C PRO A 72 -13.82 9.68 10.81
N VAL A 73 -12.68 9.23 10.28
CA VAL A 73 -12.46 9.05 8.83
C VAL A 73 -12.12 7.60 8.48
N GLY A 74 -12.28 7.26 7.19
CA GLY A 74 -11.98 5.93 6.67
C GLY A 74 -12.90 4.85 7.22
N SER A 75 -12.35 3.66 7.47
CA SER A 75 -13.09 2.52 8.02
C SER A 75 -13.79 2.84 9.37
N ALA A 76 -13.21 3.71 10.19
CA ALA A 76 -13.79 4.11 11.47
C ALA A 76 -15.05 4.98 11.33
N ALA A 77 -15.26 5.60 10.17
CA ALA A 77 -16.48 6.35 9.84
C ALA A 77 -17.66 5.44 9.46
N GLY A 78 -17.47 4.12 9.43
CA GLY A 78 -18.49 3.16 8.99
C GLY A 78 -18.78 3.23 7.49
N LEU A 79 -17.91 3.89 6.71
CA LEU A 79 -18.06 3.99 5.27
C LEU A 79 -17.68 2.68 4.58
N ALA A 80 -18.39 2.38 3.51
CA ALA A 80 -18.06 1.30 2.58
C ALA A 80 -17.75 1.89 1.19
N LEU A 81 -16.88 1.23 0.43
CA LEU A 81 -16.60 1.64 -0.95
C LEU A 81 -17.88 1.56 -1.81
N PRO A 82 -18.04 2.43 -2.83
CA PRO A 82 -19.14 2.35 -3.78
C PRO A 82 -19.27 0.93 -4.36
N GLY A 83 -20.51 0.42 -4.42
CA GLY A 83 -20.78 -0.95 -4.87
C GLY A 83 -20.99 -1.98 -3.76
N SER A 84 -21.20 -1.54 -2.52
CA SER A 84 -21.60 -2.39 -1.39
C SER A 84 -23.11 -2.39 -1.10
N ASP A 85 -23.91 -1.73 -1.95
CA ASP A 85 -25.36 -1.58 -1.75
C ASP A 85 -26.08 -2.94 -1.85
N PRO A 86 -26.83 -3.38 -0.81
CA PRO A 86 -27.54 -4.66 -0.80
C PRO A 86 -28.45 -4.89 -2.00
N ALA A 87 -29.04 -3.83 -2.56
CA ALA A 87 -29.95 -3.92 -3.70
C ALA A 87 -29.24 -4.32 -5.00
N LEU A 88 -27.93 -4.07 -5.11
CA LEU A 88 -27.11 -4.37 -6.29
C LEU A 88 -26.39 -5.72 -6.17
N LEU A 89 -26.49 -6.39 -5.02
CA LEU A 89 -25.88 -7.70 -4.75
C LEU A 89 -26.74 -8.83 -5.34
N THR A 90 -26.80 -8.91 -6.66
CA THR A 90 -27.36 -10.06 -7.37
C THR A 90 -26.29 -11.15 -7.55
N ASN A 91 -26.67 -12.43 -7.53
CA ASN A 91 -25.75 -13.56 -7.80
C ASN A 91 -24.96 -13.39 -9.11
N GLN A 92 -25.58 -12.78 -10.12
CA GLN A 92 -24.94 -12.45 -11.40
C GLN A 92 -23.80 -11.43 -11.23
N ASN A 93 -24.01 -10.37 -10.46
CA ASN A 93 -22.99 -9.34 -10.21
C ASN A 93 -21.82 -9.87 -9.38
N LEU A 94 -22.10 -10.77 -8.43
CA LEU A 94 -21.07 -11.45 -7.66
C LEU A 94 -20.24 -12.40 -8.53
N LEU A 95 -20.88 -13.19 -9.39
CA LEU A 95 -20.20 -14.07 -10.34
C LEU A 95 -19.34 -13.25 -11.31
N LEU A 96 -19.88 -12.18 -11.87
CA LEU A 96 -19.19 -11.26 -12.77
C LEU A 96 -17.98 -10.62 -12.07
N THR A 97 -18.13 -10.20 -10.82
CA THR A 97 -17.03 -9.67 -9.99
C THR A 97 -15.92 -10.70 -9.80
N LEU A 98 -16.26 -11.94 -9.43
CA LEU A 98 -15.29 -13.01 -9.26
C LEU A 98 -14.56 -13.33 -10.58
N VAL A 99 -15.30 -13.45 -11.68
CA VAL A 99 -14.74 -13.73 -13.01
C VAL A 99 -13.80 -12.62 -13.45
N VAL A 100 -14.22 -11.36 -13.35
CA VAL A 100 -13.39 -10.20 -13.72
C VAL A 100 -12.16 -10.08 -12.82
N GLY A 101 -12.31 -10.32 -11.51
CA GLY A 101 -11.20 -10.33 -10.57
C GLY A 101 -10.18 -11.43 -10.88
N LEU A 102 -10.64 -12.66 -11.17
CA LEU A 102 -9.77 -13.79 -11.50
C LEU A 102 -9.09 -13.63 -12.85
N ILE A 103 -9.82 -13.15 -13.88
CA ILE A 103 -9.24 -12.83 -15.19
C ILE A 103 -8.20 -11.71 -15.05
N GLY A 104 -8.53 -10.64 -14.33
CA GLY A 104 -7.61 -9.55 -14.04
C GLY A 104 -6.35 -10.02 -13.32
N LEU A 105 -6.49 -10.88 -12.30
CA LEU A 105 -5.36 -11.48 -11.58
C LEU A 105 -4.50 -12.34 -12.51
N TYR A 106 -5.14 -13.19 -13.30
CA TYR A 106 -4.47 -14.08 -14.25
C TYR A 106 -3.69 -13.28 -15.30
N LEU A 107 -4.35 -12.33 -15.97
CA LEU A 107 -3.74 -11.47 -16.98
C LEU A 107 -2.65 -10.59 -16.39
N GLY A 108 -2.89 -9.98 -15.22
CA GLY A 108 -1.90 -9.16 -14.54
C GLY A 108 -0.61 -9.92 -14.22
N ARG A 109 -0.73 -11.18 -13.78
CA ARG A 109 0.43 -12.07 -13.58
C ARG A 109 1.08 -12.51 -14.90
N ARG A 110 0.29 -12.88 -15.91
CA ARG A 110 0.80 -13.34 -17.22
C ARG A 110 1.55 -12.25 -17.98
N LEU A 111 1.03 -11.02 -17.95
CA LEU A 111 1.64 -9.84 -18.55
C LEU A 111 2.82 -9.30 -17.72
N LYS A 112 3.12 -9.91 -16.57
CA LYS A 112 4.19 -9.50 -15.64
C LYS A 112 4.07 -8.03 -15.24
N LEU A 113 2.83 -7.57 -15.01
CA LEU A 113 2.60 -6.21 -14.54
C LEU A 113 3.26 -6.03 -13.15
N PRO A 114 3.86 -4.86 -12.87
CA PRO A 114 4.35 -4.54 -11.53
C PRO A 114 3.17 -4.57 -10.56
N ALA A 115 3.28 -5.24 -9.40
CA ALA A 115 2.12 -5.46 -8.52
C ALA A 115 0.90 -6.04 -9.25
N GLY A 116 1.11 -6.96 -10.20
CA GLY A 116 0.07 -7.49 -11.08
C GLY A 116 -1.13 -8.13 -10.36
N GLN A 117 -0.95 -8.55 -9.11
CA GLN A 117 -2.03 -9.01 -8.25
C GLN A 117 -3.01 -7.91 -7.79
N LEU A 118 -2.58 -6.66 -7.78
CA LEU A 118 -3.41 -5.49 -7.49
C LEU A 118 -3.81 -4.79 -8.79
N ILE A 119 -2.83 -4.53 -9.66
CA ILE A 119 -3.05 -3.79 -10.91
C ILE A 119 -3.96 -4.57 -11.86
N GLY A 120 -3.75 -5.88 -12.00
CA GLY A 120 -4.53 -6.72 -12.92
C GLY A 120 -6.03 -6.68 -12.62
N PRO A 121 -6.48 -7.05 -11.41
CA PRO A 121 -7.88 -6.93 -11.01
C PRO A 121 -8.42 -5.51 -11.08
N ALA A 122 -7.63 -4.49 -10.68
CA ALA A 122 -8.05 -3.09 -10.73
C ALA A 122 -8.31 -2.60 -12.16
N LEU A 123 -7.41 -2.92 -13.11
CA LEU A 123 -7.59 -2.59 -14.52
C LEU A 123 -8.79 -3.32 -15.12
N ALA A 124 -8.96 -4.61 -14.82
CA ALA A 124 -10.10 -5.38 -15.32
C ALA A 124 -11.44 -4.80 -14.79
N ALA A 125 -11.50 -4.46 -13.51
CA ALA A 125 -12.65 -3.79 -12.90
C ALA A 125 -12.91 -2.40 -13.50
N GLY A 126 -11.86 -1.63 -13.77
CA GLY A 126 -11.95 -0.32 -14.41
C GLY A 126 -12.47 -0.40 -15.84
N LEU A 127 -11.93 -1.32 -16.65
CA LEU A 127 -12.38 -1.56 -18.03
C LEU A 127 -13.84 -1.99 -18.10
N LEU A 128 -14.25 -2.89 -17.19
CA LEU A 128 -15.65 -3.29 -17.08
C LEU A 128 -16.55 -2.08 -16.80
N ASN A 129 -16.21 -1.25 -15.81
CA ASN A 129 -16.99 -0.04 -15.49
C ASN A 129 -17.05 0.93 -16.69
N LEU A 130 -15.94 1.15 -17.38
CA LEU A 130 -15.88 2.03 -18.55
C LEU A 130 -16.66 1.49 -19.76
N SER A 131 -16.78 0.17 -19.88
CA SER A 131 -17.49 -0.48 -20.98
C SER A 131 -19.01 -0.39 -20.88
N GLY A 132 -19.54 -0.03 -19.71
CA GLY A 132 -20.99 0.02 -19.46
C GLY A 132 -21.67 -1.35 -19.36
N TYR A 133 -20.95 -2.45 -19.56
CA TYR A 133 -21.50 -3.82 -19.47
C TYR A 133 -21.78 -4.28 -18.03
N GLY A 134 -21.30 -3.55 -17.03
CA GLY A 134 -21.56 -3.82 -15.63
C GLY A 134 -20.58 -3.11 -14.70
N SER A 135 -20.70 -3.36 -13.41
CA SER A 135 -19.81 -2.86 -12.37
C SER A 135 -19.45 -3.99 -11.40
N VAL A 136 -18.35 -3.80 -10.69
CA VAL A 136 -17.88 -4.74 -9.67
C VAL A 136 -18.58 -4.42 -8.36
N TYR A 137 -19.23 -5.42 -7.76
CA TYR A 137 -19.95 -5.31 -6.51
C TYR A 137 -19.49 -6.40 -5.55
N LEU A 138 -19.10 -6.01 -4.34
CA LEU A 138 -18.69 -6.95 -3.30
C LEU A 138 -19.53 -6.71 -2.04
N PRO A 139 -20.19 -7.75 -1.48
CA PRO A 139 -20.89 -7.62 -0.21
C PRO A 139 -19.91 -7.23 0.89
N ASN A 140 -20.33 -6.33 1.77
CA ASN A 140 -19.49 -5.83 2.87
C ASN A 140 -18.92 -6.96 3.74
N ASN A 141 -19.71 -8.02 3.96
CA ASN A 141 -19.26 -9.19 4.72
C ASN A 141 -18.03 -9.88 4.10
N ILE A 142 -17.96 -9.98 2.77
CA ILE A 142 -16.78 -10.55 2.09
C ILE A 142 -15.57 -9.63 2.24
N LEU A 143 -15.74 -8.31 2.16
CA LEU A 143 -14.67 -7.35 2.40
C LEU A 143 -14.11 -7.47 3.82
N ILE A 144 -14.98 -7.55 4.83
CA ILE A 144 -14.59 -7.74 6.23
C ILE A 144 -13.83 -9.06 6.41
N ILE A 145 -14.33 -10.16 5.85
CA ILE A 145 -13.65 -11.46 5.91
C ILE A 145 -12.26 -11.38 5.24
N ALA A 146 -12.16 -10.73 4.07
CA ALA A 146 -10.89 -10.53 3.38
C ALA A 146 -9.90 -9.69 4.22
N GLN A 147 -10.37 -8.62 4.86
CA GLN A 147 -9.56 -7.80 5.76
C GLN A 147 -9.08 -8.59 6.98
N VAL A 148 -9.94 -9.44 7.58
CA VAL A 148 -9.54 -10.33 8.68
C VAL A 148 -8.47 -11.31 8.21
N ILE A 149 -8.63 -11.94 7.04
CA ILE A 149 -7.62 -12.86 6.48
C ILE A 149 -6.29 -12.13 6.24
N ILE A 150 -6.32 -10.93 5.66
CA ILE A 150 -5.13 -10.11 5.44
C ILE A 150 -4.48 -9.75 6.77
N GLY A 151 -5.26 -9.33 7.77
CA GLY A 151 -4.79 -8.97 9.11
C GLY A 151 -4.16 -10.15 9.84
N VAL A 152 -4.77 -11.33 9.82
CA VAL A 152 -4.22 -12.56 10.41
C VAL A 152 -2.98 -13.02 9.65
N SER A 153 -2.98 -12.98 8.32
CA SER A 153 -1.81 -13.31 7.50
C SER A 153 -0.66 -12.33 7.70
N LEU A 154 -0.94 -11.08 8.05
CA LEU A 154 0.05 -10.07 8.40
C LEU A 154 0.59 -10.34 9.80
N GLY A 155 -0.29 -10.58 10.77
CA GLY A 155 0.04 -10.92 12.15
C GLY A 155 0.87 -12.19 12.30
N SER A 156 0.62 -13.21 11.46
CA SER A 156 1.37 -14.46 11.49
C SER A 156 2.84 -14.30 11.05
N ARG A 157 3.19 -13.20 10.38
CA ARG A 157 4.57 -12.90 9.94
C ARG A 157 5.48 -12.54 11.10
N PHE A 158 4.91 -12.22 12.25
CA PHE A 158 5.64 -11.91 13.48
C PHE A 158 5.94 -13.16 14.32
N VAL A 159 5.41 -14.32 13.95
CA VAL A 159 5.64 -15.58 14.68
C VAL A 159 7.12 -15.94 14.67
N GLY A 160 7.67 -16.23 15.86
CA GLY A 160 9.07 -16.61 16.03
C GLY A 160 10.06 -15.46 16.19
N PHE A 161 9.61 -14.20 16.18
CA PHE A 161 10.47 -13.06 16.53
C PHE A 161 10.50 -12.85 18.05
N GLY A 162 11.70 -12.71 18.62
CA GLY A 162 11.85 -12.32 20.01
C GLY A 162 11.40 -10.87 20.25
N TYR A 163 10.85 -10.59 21.44
CA TYR A 163 10.31 -9.26 21.79
C TYR A 163 11.31 -8.11 21.59
N ALA A 164 12.59 -8.32 21.90
CA ALA A 164 13.62 -7.30 21.70
C ALA A 164 13.86 -6.99 20.20
N ALA A 165 13.91 -8.03 19.36
CA ALA A 165 14.06 -7.87 17.91
C ALA A 165 12.82 -7.21 17.30
N LEU A 166 11.63 -7.57 17.78
CA LEU A 166 10.38 -6.96 17.39
C LEU A 166 10.33 -5.47 17.78
N GLY A 167 10.67 -5.13 19.02
CA GLY A 167 10.70 -3.75 19.51
C GLY A 167 11.70 -2.88 18.74
N ARG A 168 12.89 -3.39 18.44
CA ARG A 168 13.88 -2.70 17.59
C ARG A 168 13.37 -2.52 16.16
N SER A 169 12.70 -3.52 15.60
CA SER A 169 12.16 -3.42 14.24
C SER A 169 10.98 -2.44 14.20
N ALA A 170 10.15 -2.44 15.24
CA ALA A 170 9.03 -1.51 15.42
C ALA A 170 9.52 -0.06 15.53
N SER A 171 10.57 0.21 16.29
CA SER A 171 11.11 1.58 16.39
C SER A 171 11.68 2.07 15.06
N LEU A 172 12.42 1.23 14.33
CA LEU A 172 12.93 1.56 12.99
C LEU A 172 11.80 1.72 11.96
N GLY A 173 10.80 0.84 12.00
CA GLY A 173 9.62 0.90 11.14
C GLY A 173 8.78 2.16 11.40
N LEU A 174 8.64 2.56 12.68
CA LEU A 174 7.98 3.80 13.06
C LEU A 174 8.76 5.02 12.57
N LEU A 175 10.08 5.05 12.75
CA LEU A 175 10.92 6.14 12.26
C LEU A 175 10.85 6.25 10.73
N SER A 176 10.85 5.12 10.03
CA SER A 176 10.65 5.07 8.58
C SER A 176 9.28 5.61 8.17
N ALA A 177 8.22 5.18 8.84
CA ALA A 177 6.86 5.67 8.61
C ALA A 177 6.77 7.19 8.82
N LEU A 178 7.30 7.70 9.94
CA LEU A 178 7.33 9.12 10.24
C LEU A 178 8.13 9.90 9.20
N ALA A 179 9.32 9.45 8.81
CA ALA A 179 10.12 10.12 7.79
C ALA A 179 9.38 10.25 6.44
N MET A 180 8.62 9.22 6.06
CA MET A 180 7.81 9.26 4.84
C MET A 180 6.58 10.14 4.97
N LEU A 181 5.90 10.10 6.12
CA LEU A 181 4.75 10.96 6.40
C LEU A 181 5.16 12.42 6.49
N SER A 182 6.30 12.75 7.11
CA SER A 182 6.83 14.12 7.13
C SER A 182 7.12 14.62 5.71
N LEU A 183 7.68 13.76 4.85
CA LEU A 183 7.88 14.12 3.44
C LEU A 183 6.54 14.30 2.72
N ALA A 184 5.55 13.44 2.96
CA ALA A 184 4.22 13.56 2.38
C ALA A 184 3.52 14.85 2.83
N LEU A 185 3.60 15.20 4.12
CA LEU A 185 3.07 16.44 4.69
C LEU A 185 3.72 17.67 4.04
N ALA A 186 5.05 17.69 3.96
CA ALA A 186 5.78 18.81 3.35
C ALA A 186 5.43 18.98 1.86
N LEU A 187 5.40 17.88 1.10
CA LEU A 187 5.03 17.93 -0.31
C LEU A 187 3.56 18.29 -0.53
N SER A 188 2.65 17.83 0.34
CA SER A 188 1.23 18.17 0.25
C SER A 188 0.99 19.64 0.52
N GLY A 189 1.64 20.21 1.54
CA GLY A 189 1.56 21.64 1.84
C GLY A 189 2.18 22.51 0.73
N LEU A 190 3.25 22.03 0.09
CA LEU A 190 3.82 22.72 -1.07
C LEU A 190 2.88 22.64 -2.28
N LEU A 191 2.39 21.44 -2.61
CA LEU A 191 1.55 21.22 -3.79
C LEU A 191 0.17 21.87 -3.65
N SER A 192 -0.39 22.01 -2.44
CA SER A 192 -1.66 22.70 -2.24
C SER A 192 -1.60 24.17 -2.68
N LEU A 193 -0.42 24.80 -2.61
CA LEU A 193 -0.23 26.19 -3.06
C LEU A 193 -0.25 26.35 -4.58
N TYR A 194 0.12 25.30 -5.32
CA TYR A 194 0.27 25.36 -6.79
C TYR A 194 -0.85 24.66 -7.56
N THR A 195 -1.48 23.64 -6.96
CA THR A 195 -2.46 22.78 -7.65
C THR A 195 -3.91 23.19 -7.40
N GLY A 196 -4.17 23.97 -6.35
CA GLY A 196 -5.53 24.27 -5.89
C GLY A 196 -6.28 23.07 -5.29
N LEU A 197 -5.61 21.91 -5.17
CA LEU A 197 -6.19 20.72 -4.54
C LEU A 197 -6.15 20.84 -3.01
N PRO A 198 -7.19 20.32 -2.30
CA PRO A 198 -7.21 20.29 -0.85
C PRO A 198 -5.99 19.54 -0.25
N PHE A 199 -5.47 20.07 0.86
CA PHE A 199 -4.28 19.53 1.52
C PHE A 199 -4.44 18.08 1.97
N ASP A 200 -5.59 17.75 2.53
CA ASP A 200 -5.99 16.42 2.99
C ASP A 200 -6.03 15.40 1.84
N VAL A 201 -6.58 15.79 0.67
CA VAL A 201 -6.57 14.98 -0.55
C VAL A 201 -5.15 14.70 -1.04
N LEU A 202 -4.29 15.71 -1.04
CA LEU A 202 -2.87 15.56 -1.40
C LEU A 202 -2.13 14.67 -0.38
N LEU A 203 -2.41 14.84 0.91
CA LEU A 203 -1.79 14.08 1.98
C LEU A 203 -2.09 12.60 1.86
N ILE A 204 -3.36 12.20 1.68
CA ILE A 204 -3.71 10.79 1.52
C ILE A 204 -3.21 10.21 0.19
N SER A 205 -3.10 11.04 -0.86
CA SER A 205 -2.56 10.64 -2.17
C SER A 205 -1.07 10.33 -2.08
N LEU A 206 -0.30 11.16 -1.37
CA LEU A 206 1.16 11.03 -1.24
C LEU A 206 1.60 10.10 -0.11
N SER A 207 0.73 9.82 0.86
CA SER A 207 1.01 8.92 1.96
C SER A 207 1.21 7.48 1.47
N PRO A 208 2.30 6.78 1.88
CA PRO A 208 2.61 5.42 1.42
C PRO A 208 1.85 4.36 2.22
N GLY A 209 0.53 4.54 2.33
CA GLY A 209 -0.39 3.64 3.00
C GLY A 209 -1.04 2.61 2.07
N GLY A 210 -1.97 1.84 2.63
CA GLY A 210 -2.79 0.87 1.90
C GLY A 210 -3.84 1.54 1.02
N VAL A 211 -4.01 1.03 -0.20
CA VAL A 211 -4.94 1.58 -1.21
C VAL A 211 -6.37 1.62 -0.70
N THR A 212 -6.83 0.54 -0.07
CA THR A 212 -8.19 0.40 0.46
C THR A 212 -8.48 1.45 1.54
N GLU A 213 -7.59 1.59 2.53
CA GLU A 213 -7.80 2.54 3.63
C GLU A 213 -7.78 3.99 3.14
N MET A 214 -6.82 4.36 2.29
CA MET A 214 -6.78 5.74 1.76
C MET A 214 -7.98 6.03 0.85
N SER A 215 -8.51 5.02 0.17
CA SER A 215 -9.74 5.13 -0.64
C SER A 215 -10.99 5.35 0.23
N LEU A 216 -11.07 4.69 1.40
CA LEU A 216 -12.14 4.93 2.36
C LEU A 216 -12.03 6.32 3.01
N ILE A 217 -10.82 6.77 3.32
CA ILE A 217 -10.60 8.13 3.83
C ILE A 217 -11.02 9.15 2.77
N ALA A 218 -10.70 8.92 1.49
CA ALA A 218 -11.15 9.79 0.39
C ALA A 218 -12.67 9.97 0.37
N LEU A 219 -13.44 8.89 0.61
CA LEU A 219 -14.90 8.97 0.71
C LEU A 219 -15.34 9.84 1.90
N SER A 220 -14.68 9.71 3.06
CA SER A 220 -14.96 10.57 4.21
C SER A 220 -14.73 12.05 3.89
N LEU A 221 -13.73 12.33 3.07
CA LEU A 221 -13.38 13.67 2.59
C LEU A 221 -14.18 14.08 1.34
N GLN A 222 -15.23 13.33 0.99
CA GLN A 222 -16.10 13.57 -0.17
C GLN A 222 -15.32 13.70 -1.49
N THR A 223 -14.21 12.97 -1.60
CA THR A 223 -13.29 12.97 -2.74
C THR A 223 -13.31 11.61 -3.43
N SER A 224 -12.97 11.58 -4.72
CA SER A 224 -12.99 10.36 -5.53
C SER A 224 -11.96 9.30 -5.07
N PRO A 225 -12.41 8.11 -4.65
CA PRO A 225 -11.51 6.99 -4.32
C PRO A 225 -10.75 6.47 -5.54
N ALA A 226 -11.33 6.64 -6.74
CA ALA A 226 -10.69 6.25 -7.98
C ALA A 226 -9.40 7.07 -8.22
N LEU A 227 -9.43 8.37 -7.93
CA LEU A 227 -8.24 9.23 -8.05
C LEU A 227 -7.13 8.79 -7.09
N ILE A 228 -7.46 8.48 -5.84
CA ILE A 228 -6.49 7.99 -4.84
C ILE A 228 -5.92 6.64 -5.25
N THR A 229 -6.78 5.73 -5.72
CA THR A 229 -6.37 4.41 -6.22
C THR A 229 -5.39 4.54 -7.36
N VAL A 230 -5.67 5.39 -8.36
CA VAL A 230 -4.76 5.61 -9.50
C VAL A 230 -3.41 6.17 -9.05
N HIS A 231 -3.39 7.17 -8.16
CA HIS A 231 -2.14 7.72 -7.62
C HIS A 231 -1.30 6.67 -6.89
N HIS A 232 -1.95 5.82 -6.09
CA HIS A 232 -1.26 4.75 -5.37
C HIS A 232 -0.75 3.65 -6.30
N MET A 233 -1.54 3.26 -7.31
CA MET A 233 -1.12 2.30 -8.33
C MET A 233 0.08 2.84 -9.13
N PHE A 234 0.06 4.12 -9.49
CA PHE A 234 1.20 4.80 -10.12
C PHE A 234 2.43 4.76 -9.21
N ARG A 235 2.30 5.14 -7.94
CA ARG A 235 3.39 5.09 -6.95
C ARG A 235 3.99 3.69 -6.84
N ILE A 236 3.16 2.66 -6.70
CA ILE A 236 3.60 1.27 -6.57
C ILE A 236 4.36 0.86 -7.84
N THR A 237 3.80 1.12 -9.02
CA THR A 237 4.42 0.83 -10.31
C THR A 237 5.78 1.52 -10.45
N ALA A 238 5.82 2.83 -10.23
CA ALA A 238 7.04 3.63 -10.28
C ALA A 238 8.10 3.09 -9.30
N THR A 239 7.68 2.73 -8.09
CA THR A 239 8.59 2.17 -7.07
C THR A 239 9.18 0.83 -7.50
N VAL A 240 8.35 -0.09 -8.00
CA VAL A 240 8.81 -1.41 -8.49
C VAL A 240 9.78 -1.25 -9.66
N ILE A 241 9.48 -0.38 -10.62
CA ILE A 241 10.34 -0.10 -11.78
C ILE A 241 11.67 0.50 -11.31
N LEU A 242 11.63 1.50 -10.43
CA LEU A 242 12.83 2.16 -9.90
C LEU A 242 13.72 1.18 -9.13
N ILE A 243 13.16 0.36 -8.25
CA ILE A 243 13.91 -0.63 -7.48
C ILE A 243 14.51 -1.71 -8.39
N SER A 244 13.73 -2.21 -9.34
CA SER A 244 14.20 -3.20 -10.32
C SER A 244 15.34 -2.63 -11.17
N GLY A 245 15.22 -1.36 -11.60
CA GLY A 245 16.26 -0.65 -12.32
C GLY A 245 17.52 -0.48 -11.49
N ILE A 246 17.42 0.14 -10.31
CA ILE A 246 18.56 0.42 -9.44
C ILE A 246 19.28 -0.87 -9.01
N SER A 247 18.52 -1.91 -8.65
CA SER A 247 19.12 -3.18 -8.20
C SER A 247 19.91 -3.89 -9.31
N ARG A 248 19.45 -3.79 -10.56
CA ARG A 248 20.15 -4.38 -11.71
C ARG A 248 21.51 -3.72 -12.00
N PHE A 249 21.64 -2.41 -11.76
CA PHE A 249 22.84 -1.64 -12.10
C PHE A 249 23.78 -1.40 -10.91
N SER A 250 23.31 -1.57 -9.67
CA SER A 250 24.10 -1.27 -8.49
C SER A 250 25.09 -2.40 -8.17
N ALA A 251 26.38 -2.08 -8.21
CA ALA A 251 27.47 -2.98 -7.79
C ALA A 251 27.38 -3.38 -6.31
N VAL A 252 26.60 -2.64 -5.50
CA VAL A 252 26.37 -2.90 -4.07
C VAL A 252 25.69 -4.24 -3.82
N PHE A 253 24.96 -4.78 -4.82
CA PHE A 253 24.21 -6.03 -4.68
C PHE A 253 24.86 -7.23 -5.39
N LYS A 254 26.05 -7.07 -5.98
CA LYS A 254 26.80 -8.22 -6.49
C LYS A 254 27.34 -9.02 -5.30
N LYS A 255 26.89 -10.27 -5.17
CA LYS A 255 27.54 -11.22 -4.25
C LYS A 255 29.04 -11.31 -4.60
N PRO A 256 29.92 -11.37 -3.60
CA PRO A 256 31.33 -11.71 -3.82
C PRO A 256 31.45 -13.10 -4.48
#